data_AF-A0A1G0QRY7-F1
#
_entry.id   AF-A0A1G0QRY7-F1
#
_cell.length_a   1.000
_cell.length_b   1.000
_cell.length_c   1.000
_cell.angle_alpha   90.00
_cell.angle_beta   90.00
_cell.angle_gamma   90.00
#
_symmetry.space_group_name_H-M   'P 1'
#
loop_
_entity.id
_entity.type
_entity.pdbx_description
1 polymer ?
#
loop_
_entity_poly.entity_id
_entity_poly.type
_entity_poly.pdbx_seq_one_letter_code
_entity_poly.pdbx_strand_id
1 'polypeptide(L)'
;MSIEYNSLLIANLFSSEEENEIQQILEEMGEIGDPIFLYPVYQKYKIVKNASISHYFIITLDAINSNDVIQIALEIDKNPKKEADRKYLLYIFDKRKFYKNEAINIGLKTLSTYMDEEIPQEWDLYGIIPFLKNAGVLNKIESQLSNIFRNNKFSNRAREYAFSKWWEIDPKGNIQATIDDYKTLKQNVQLEGIIATVATYWKGSIIEELKKLIEDDGGIKAKLIIQRAKEKEEEKKQKESDEKQQVIKKQYSNADLIEKISELREKINDNTQSNTDIGFKIFLPNESLFLQLKTANDDATLIKACISMREIIQNLNEELGKHNLTNEEIKKLLPNTAEEDFNKSLNKLFLFLKSKKFTIDPTIFGLRKLNQLAGLLGAHPRSEKDSLMQKLADVNLAKFYQEEDWGRLHQCLLEMYEKSLSALLSSLKS
;
A
#
# COMPACT_ATOMS: atom_id res chain seq x y z
N MET A 1 22.90 19.44 -28.07
CA MET A 1 22.30 20.19 -29.19
C MET A 1 23.27 21.25 -29.65
N SER A 2 23.39 21.52 -30.96
CA SER A 2 24.42 22.43 -31.48
C SER A 2 24.03 23.90 -31.27
N ILE A 3 25.02 24.73 -30.95
CA ILE A 3 24.88 26.20 -30.84
C ILE A 3 24.27 26.80 -32.11
N GLU A 4 24.56 26.21 -33.27
CA GLU A 4 24.01 26.58 -34.58
C GLU A 4 22.49 26.37 -34.66
N TYR A 5 21.99 25.27 -34.09
CA TYR A 5 20.55 24.98 -34.09
C TYR A 5 19.78 25.98 -33.22
N ASN A 6 20.28 26.26 -32.02
CA ASN A 6 19.66 27.25 -31.13
C ASN A 6 19.68 28.65 -31.78
N SER A 7 20.77 29.00 -32.49
CA SER A 7 20.86 30.27 -33.22
C SER A 7 19.85 30.36 -34.36
N LEU A 8 19.62 29.26 -35.09
CA LEU A 8 18.61 29.17 -36.14
C LEU A 8 17.19 29.33 -35.58
N LEU A 9 16.87 28.66 -34.47
CA LEU A 9 15.57 28.81 -33.81
C LEU A 9 15.33 30.26 -33.36
N ILE A 10 16.35 30.92 -32.79
CA ILE A 10 16.27 32.33 -32.42
C ILE A 10 16.02 33.20 -33.66
N ALA A 11 16.76 32.99 -34.75
CA ALA A 11 16.57 33.74 -35.99
C ALA A 11 15.14 33.56 -36.53
N ASN A 12 14.66 32.32 -36.59
CA ASN A 12 13.31 31.98 -37.04
C ASN A 12 12.23 32.65 -36.18
N LEU A 13 12.39 32.64 -34.85
CA LEU A 13 11.45 33.29 -33.94
C LEU A 13 11.29 34.79 -34.26
N PHE A 14 12.37 35.48 -34.62
CA PHE A 14 12.33 36.90 -34.96
C PHE A 14 11.83 37.17 -36.38
N SER A 15 12.11 36.29 -37.35
CA SER A 15 11.63 36.44 -38.73
C SER A 15 10.18 36.05 -38.95
N SER A 16 9.62 35.14 -38.14
CA SER A 16 8.22 34.72 -38.29
C SER A 16 7.24 35.80 -37.82
N GLU A 17 6.21 36.01 -38.64
CA GLU A 17 5.04 36.87 -38.35
C GLU A 17 3.76 36.05 -38.13
N GLU A 18 3.73 34.79 -38.58
CA GLU A 18 2.57 33.90 -38.42
C GLU A 18 2.50 33.31 -37.00
N GLU A 19 1.33 33.41 -36.36
CA GLU A 19 1.15 32.95 -34.97
C GLU A 19 1.41 31.43 -34.83
N ASN A 20 1.01 30.61 -35.81
CA ASN A 20 1.21 29.16 -35.75
C ASN A 20 2.69 28.77 -35.83
N GLU A 21 3.47 29.44 -36.70
CA GLU A 21 4.91 29.19 -36.79
C GLU A 21 5.63 29.61 -35.51
N ILE A 22 5.27 30.78 -34.96
CA ILE A 22 5.82 31.27 -33.70
C ILE A 22 5.52 30.27 -32.57
N GLN A 23 4.31 29.74 -32.50
CA GLN A 23 3.94 28.74 -31.50
C GLN A 23 4.81 27.48 -31.62
N GLN A 24 4.98 26.91 -32.82
CA GLN A 24 5.80 25.72 -33.03
C GLN A 24 7.26 25.94 -32.60
N ILE A 25 7.82 27.11 -32.94
CA ILE A 25 9.19 27.48 -32.54
C ILE A 25 9.29 27.59 -31.01
N LEU A 26 8.28 28.16 -30.35
CA LEU A 26 8.24 28.31 -28.89
C LEU A 26 8.11 26.97 -28.16
N GLU A 27 7.31 26.05 -28.69
CA GLU A 27 7.19 24.68 -28.17
C GLU A 27 8.55 23.97 -28.24
N GLU A 28 9.21 24.03 -29.41
CA GLU A 28 10.52 23.43 -29.59
C GLU A 28 11.59 24.06 -28.67
N MET A 29 11.67 25.39 -28.60
CA MET A 29 12.56 26.06 -27.66
C MET A 29 12.29 25.66 -26.20
N GLY A 30 11.02 25.44 -25.84
CA GLY A 30 10.59 25.00 -24.52
C GLY A 30 11.04 23.57 -24.21
N GLU A 31 10.93 22.65 -25.17
CA GLU A 31 11.42 21.26 -25.04
C GLU A 31 12.94 21.21 -24.85
N ILE A 32 13.67 22.08 -25.55
CA ILE A 32 15.12 22.18 -25.43
C ILE A 32 15.50 22.80 -24.07
N GLY A 33 14.81 23.85 -23.64
CA GLY A 33 14.97 24.49 -22.33
C GLY A 33 16.32 25.21 -22.11
N ASP A 34 17.07 25.49 -23.18
CA ASP A 34 18.41 26.08 -23.11
C ASP A 34 18.34 27.54 -22.60
N PRO A 35 19.16 27.93 -21.59
CA PRO A 35 19.23 29.31 -21.09
C PRO A 35 19.46 30.38 -22.16
N ILE A 36 20.08 30.04 -23.30
CA ILE A 36 20.30 30.99 -24.40
C ILE A 36 18.98 31.57 -24.97
N PHE A 37 17.87 30.84 -24.86
CA PHE A 37 16.56 31.27 -25.36
C PHE A 37 15.87 32.30 -24.48
N LEU A 38 16.28 32.47 -23.23
CA LEU A 38 15.54 33.25 -22.24
C LEU A 38 15.24 34.68 -22.71
N TYR A 39 16.28 35.42 -23.07
CA TYR A 39 16.13 36.80 -23.52
C TYR A 39 15.51 36.89 -24.92
N PRO A 40 15.91 36.09 -25.93
CA PRO A 40 15.21 36.03 -27.22
C PRO A 40 13.70 35.87 -27.11
N VAL A 41 13.23 34.89 -26.33
CA VAL A 41 11.80 34.62 -26.09
C VAL A 41 11.14 35.83 -25.43
N TYR A 42 11.74 36.38 -24.37
CA TYR A 42 11.20 37.57 -23.69
C TYR A 42 11.16 38.82 -24.60
N GLN A 43 12.18 39.04 -25.42
CA GLN A 43 12.24 40.17 -26.34
C GLN A 43 11.17 40.06 -27.43
N LYS A 44 10.97 38.87 -28.01
CA LYS A 44 9.88 38.63 -28.96
C LYS A 44 8.51 38.79 -28.29
N TYR A 45 8.32 38.27 -27.07
CA TYR A 45 7.09 38.48 -26.30
C TYR A 45 6.73 39.97 -26.21
N LYS A 46 7.67 40.86 -25.91
CA LYS A 46 7.40 42.31 -25.81
C LYS A 46 6.85 42.92 -27.11
N ILE A 47 7.25 42.38 -28.26
CA ILE A 47 6.77 42.81 -29.60
C ILE A 47 5.35 42.28 -29.84
N VAL A 48 5.11 41.00 -29.53
CA VAL A 48 3.86 40.30 -29.88
C VAL A 48 2.92 40.04 -28.71
N LYS A 49 3.08 40.71 -27.56
CA LYS A 49 2.26 40.51 -26.34
C LYS A 49 0.75 40.70 -26.51
N ASN A 50 0.30 41.25 -27.65
CA ASN A 50 -1.13 41.38 -27.98
C ASN A 50 -1.66 40.19 -28.82
N ALA A 51 -0.78 39.32 -29.33
CA ALA A 51 -1.10 38.16 -30.14
C ALA A 51 -1.87 37.10 -29.33
N SER A 52 -2.68 36.28 -29.99
CA SER A 52 -3.47 35.22 -29.34
C SER A 52 -2.58 34.21 -28.59
N ILE A 53 -1.37 34.02 -29.10
CA ILE A 53 -0.33 33.09 -28.63
C ILE A 53 0.58 33.64 -27.53
N SER A 54 0.35 34.84 -27.01
CA SER A 54 1.22 35.50 -26.01
C SER A 54 1.56 34.63 -24.79
N HIS A 55 0.61 33.81 -24.34
CA HIS A 55 0.80 32.89 -23.23
C HIS A 55 1.82 31.75 -23.51
N TYR A 56 2.00 31.33 -24.76
CA TYR A 56 3.02 30.33 -25.13
C TYR A 56 4.43 30.82 -24.80
N PHE A 57 4.70 32.12 -24.95
CA PHE A 57 5.99 32.69 -24.53
C PHE A 57 6.23 32.49 -23.03
N ILE A 58 5.20 32.63 -22.20
CA ILE A 58 5.32 32.46 -20.75
C ILE A 58 5.55 30.99 -20.40
N ILE A 59 4.88 30.07 -21.09
CA ILE A 59 5.12 28.62 -20.97
C ILE A 59 6.57 28.28 -21.34
N THR A 60 7.08 28.79 -22.47
CA THR A 60 8.47 28.59 -22.88
C THR A 60 9.45 29.18 -21.85
N LEU A 61 9.19 30.38 -21.34
CA LEU A 61 10.02 30.99 -20.28
C LEU A 61 10.04 30.14 -19.00
N ASP A 62 8.93 29.50 -18.63
CA ASP A 62 8.86 28.58 -17.48
C ASP A 62 9.76 27.34 -17.64
N ALA A 63 9.86 26.82 -18.86
CA ALA A 63 10.65 25.64 -19.19
C ALA A 63 12.17 25.89 -19.08
N ILE A 64 12.61 27.14 -19.23
CA ILE A 64 14.03 27.51 -19.22
C ILE A 64 14.58 27.55 -17.79
N ASN A 65 15.66 26.80 -17.53
CA ASN A 65 16.29 26.74 -16.22
C ASN A 65 17.24 27.94 -15.96
N SER A 66 16.66 29.11 -15.67
CA SER A 66 17.40 30.32 -15.28
C SER A 66 16.79 31.01 -14.07
N ASN A 67 17.62 31.66 -13.25
CA ASN A 67 17.20 32.48 -12.10
C ASN A 67 16.49 33.78 -12.52
N ASP A 68 16.76 34.27 -13.75
CA ASP A 68 16.22 35.53 -14.24
C ASP A 68 14.75 35.41 -14.68
N VAL A 69 14.23 34.19 -14.82
CA VAL A 69 12.82 33.91 -15.19
C VAL A 69 11.85 34.61 -14.24
N ILE A 70 12.15 34.68 -12.94
CA ILE A 70 11.30 35.36 -11.96
C ILE A 70 11.27 36.87 -12.21
N GLN A 71 12.43 37.48 -12.50
CA GLN A 71 12.51 38.91 -12.77
C GLN A 71 11.76 39.26 -14.05
N ILE A 72 11.93 38.45 -15.10
CA ILE A 72 11.19 38.58 -16.37
C ILE A 72 9.69 38.43 -16.13
N ALA A 73 9.25 37.42 -15.37
CA ALA A 73 7.84 37.23 -15.03
C ALA A 73 7.22 38.44 -14.31
N LEU A 74 7.96 39.06 -13.38
CA LEU A 74 7.55 40.31 -12.72
C LEU A 74 7.48 41.50 -13.69
N GLU A 75 8.39 41.59 -14.66
CA GLU A 75 8.35 42.63 -15.69
C GLU A 75 7.17 42.47 -16.66
N ILE A 76 6.82 41.23 -16.99
CA ILE A 76 5.65 40.92 -17.83
C ILE A 76 4.37 41.47 -17.18
N ASP A 77 4.17 41.29 -15.87
CA ASP A 77 2.99 41.84 -15.16
C ASP A 77 3.00 43.36 -15.01
N LYS A 78 4.11 44.07 -15.25
CA LYS A 78 4.05 45.55 -15.28
C LYS A 78 3.26 46.06 -16.49
N ASN A 79 3.10 45.25 -17.55
CA ASN A 79 2.38 45.61 -18.76
C ASN A 79 1.45 44.49 -19.30
N PRO A 80 0.58 43.87 -18.47
CA PRO A 80 -0.17 42.70 -18.87
C PRO A 80 -1.45 43.13 -19.57
N LYS A 81 -1.49 42.94 -20.89
CA LYS A 81 -2.67 43.24 -21.72
C LYS A 81 -3.62 42.06 -21.87
N LYS A 82 -3.19 40.82 -21.56
CA LYS A 82 -4.06 39.63 -21.56
C LYS A 82 -4.10 38.96 -20.20
N GLU A 83 -5.28 38.45 -19.88
CA GLU A 83 -5.54 37.74 -18.62
C GLU A 83 -4.93 36.34 -18.61
N ALA A 84 -4.94 35.64 -19.76
CA ALA A 84 -4.26 34.35 -19.93
C ALA A 84 -2.80 34.43 -19.47
N ASP A 85 -2.09 35.50 -19.83
CA ASP A 85 -0.69 35.70 -19.45
C ASP A 85 -0.48 35.67 -17.93
N ARG A 86 -1.29 36.40 -17.17
CA ARG A 86 -1.18 36.46 -15.70
C ARG A 86 -1.35 35.08 -15.06
N LYS A 87 -2.24 34.25 -15.63
CA LYS A 87 -2.51 32.89 -15.12
C LYS A 87 -1.25 32.02 -15.25
N TYR A 88 -0.55 32.08 -16.38
CA TYR A 88 0.72 31.35 -16.56
C TYR A 88 1.87 31.94 -15.72
N LEU A 89 1.86 33.25 -15.42
CA LEU A 89 2.82 33.82 -14.46
C LEU A 89 2.66 33.22 -13.07
N LEU A 90 1.42 32.97 -12.60
CA LEU A 90 1.19 32.32 -11.30
C LEU A 90 1.79 30.92 -11.26
N TYR A 91 1.74 30.17 -12.37
CA TYR A 91 2.37 28.86 -12.48
C TYR A 91 3.89 28.94 -12.32
N ILE A 92 4.56 29.90 -12.99
CA ILE A 92 6.00 30.16 -12.83
C ILE A 92 6.33 30.44 -11.37
N PHE A 93 5.57 31.34 -10.73
CA PHE A 93 5.83 31.72 -9.34
C PHE A 93 5.62 30.54 -8.39
N ASP A 94 4.57 29.73 -8.58
CA ASP A 94 4.30 28.57 -7.74
C ASP A 94 5.38 27.49 -7.90
N LYS A 95 5.72 27.12 -9.14
CA LYS A 95 6.76 26.13 -9.47
C LYS A 95 8.12 26.49 -8.87
N ARG A 96 8.44 27.79 -8.85
CA ARG A 96 9.70 28.33 -8.30
C ARG A 96 9.59 28.75 -6.84
N LYS A 97 8.46 28.47 -6.17
CA LYS A 97 8.18 28.82 -4.76
C LYS A 97 8.40 30.30 -4.45
N PHE A 98 8.08 31.17 -5.39
CA PHE A 98 8.22 32.62 -5.26
C PHE A 98 6.93 33.25 -4.72
N TYR A 99 6.85 33.39 -3.40
CA TYR A 99 5.66 33.88 -2.69
C TYR A 99 5.86 35.28 -2.07
N LYS A 100 6.56 36.17 -2.77
CA LYS A 100 6.72 37.57 -2.31
C LYS A 100 5.46 38.40 -2.58
N ASN A 101 5.33 39.54 -1.91
CA ASN A 101 4.16 40.43 -2.01
C ASN A 101 3.84 40.83 -3.46
N GLU A 102 4.85 41.02 -4.30
CA GLU A 102 4.68 41.35 -5.71
C GLU A 102 3.91 40.24 -6.43
N ALA A 103 4.31 38.97 -6.29
CA ALA A 103 3.62 37.83 -6.90
C ALA A 103 2.25 37.56 -6.25
N ILE A 104 2.13 37.76 -4.93
CA ILE A 104 0.84 37.67 -4.23
C ILE A 104 -0.16 38.69 -4.81
N ASN A 105 0.28 39.94 -5.04
CA ASN A 105 -0.57 40.98 -5.63
C ASN A 105 -1.03 40.61 -7.05
N ILE A 106 -0.19 39.93 -7.83
CA ILE A 106 -0.57 39.38 -9.14
C ILE A 106 -1.68 38.33 -8.97
N GLY A 107 -1.52 37.41 -8.02
CA GLY A 107 -2.54 36.40 -7.70
C GLY A 107 -3.88 37.03 -7.31
N LEU A 108 -3.85 38.03 -6.42
CA LEU A 108 -5.06 38.74 -5.97
C LEU A 108 -5.73 39.52 -7.10
N LYS A 109 -4.95 40.19 -7.96
CA LYS A 109 -5.46 40.90 -9.14
C LYS A 109 -6.07 39.94 -10.16
N THR A 110 -5.46 38.78 -10.36
CA THR A 110 -5.97 37.73 -11.25
C THR A 110 -7.29 37.17 -10.71
N LEU A 111 -7.40 36.94 -9.40
CA LEU A 111 -8.67 36.55 -8.77
C LEU A 111 -9.75 37.62 -8.95
N SER A 112 -9.41 38.91 -8.75
CA SER A 112 -10.37 40.00 -8.97
C SER A 112 -10.85 40.05 -10.42
N THR A 113 -9.95 39.85 -11.38
CA THR A 113 -10.31 39.87 -12.80
C THR A 113 -11.22 38.69 -13.14
N TYR A 114 -10.88 37.48 -12.69
CA TYR A 114 -11.73 36.29 -12.78
C TYR A 114 -13.13 36.53 -12.20
N MET A 115 -13.20 37.25 -11.08
CA MET A 115 -14.48 37.61 -10.46
C MET A 115 -15.26 38.67 -11.24
N ASP A 116 -14.66 39.42 -12.14
CA ASP A 116 -15.34 40.44 -12.95
C ASP A 116 -15.69 39.94 -14.36
N GLU A 117 -15.18 38.78 -14.78
CA GLU A 117 -15.51 38.14 -16.06
C GLU A 117 -17.03 37.88 -16.18
N GLU A 118 -17.59 38.14 -17.38
CA GLU A 118 -19.00 37.87 -17.69
C GLU A 118 -19.29 36.35 -17.70
N ILE A 119 -18.34 35.56 -18.21
CA ILE A 119 -18.40 34.10 -18.26
C ILE A 119 -17.10 33.53 -17.69
N PRO A 120 -17.00 33.41 -16.35
CA PRO A 120 -15.79 32.93 -15.70
C PRO A 120 -15.48 31.47 -16.01
N GLN A 121 -14.24 31.15 -16.36
CA GLN A 121 -13.86 29.77 -16.68
C GLN A 121 -13.35 29.00 -15.46
N GLU A 122 -13.91 27.82 -15.19
CA GLU A 122 -13.64 27.09 -13.94
C GLU A 122 -12.18 26.70 -13.73
N TRP A 123 -11.44 26.41 -14.82
CA TRP A 123 -10.03 26.02 -14.76
C TRP A 123 -9.11 27.13 -14.26
N ASP A 124 -9.50 28.39 -14.42
CA ASP A 124 -8.70 29.53 -13.97
C ASP A 124 -8.63 29.59 -12.45
N LEU A 125 -9.75 29.31 -11.78
CA LEU A 125 -9.83 29.22 -10.33
C LEU A 125 -8.91 28.12 -9.77
N TYR A 126 -8.73 27.04 -10.53
CA TYR A 126 -7.85 25.93 -10.16
C TYR A 126 -6.35 26.28 -10.28
N GLY A 127 -5.97 27.35 -10.99
CA GLY A 127 -4.61 27.89 -10.96
C GLY A 127 -4.42 28.94 -9.86
N ILE A 128 -5.39 29.84 -9.71
CA ILE A 128 -5.29 31.01 -8.83
C ILE A 128 -5.30 30.63 -7.34
N ILE A 129 -6.26 29.79 -6.91
CA ILE A 129 -6.44 29.48 -5.49
C ILE A 129 -5.29 28.63 -4.93
N PRO A 130 -4.75 27.60 -5.62
CA PRO A 130 -3.59 26.88 -5.13
C PRO A 130 -2.37 27.78 -4.92
N PHE A 131 -2.09 28.71 -5.85
CA PHE A 131 -1.00 29.67 -5.68
C PHE A 131 -1.18 30.51 -4.41
N LEU A 132 -2.36 31.11 -4.21
CA LEU A 132 -2.66 31.93 -3.02
C LEU A 132 -2.65 31.11 -1.72
N LYS A 133 -3.04 29.84 -1.78
CA LYS A 133 -2.92 28.89 -0.67
C LYS A 133 -1.47 28.60 -0.34
N ASN A 134 -0.64 28.26 -1.33
CA ASN A 134 0.78 27.96 -1.15
C ASN A 134 1.56 29.19 -0.65
N ALA A 135 1.13 30.38 -1.06
CA ALA A 135 1.63 31.66 -0.56
C ALA A 135 1.18 32.01 0.88
N GLY A 136 0.32 31.19 1.51
CA GLY A 136 -0.14 31.39 2.88
C GLY A 136 -1.12 32.54 3.07
N VAL A 137 -1.82 32.95 2.01
CA VAL A 137 -2.75 34.10 2.02
C VAL A 137 -4.19 33.73 1.68
N LEU A 138 -4.56 32.46 1.84
CA LEU A 138 -5.91 31.97 1.58
C LEU A 138 -6.97 32.73 2.42
N ASN A 139 -6.65 33.07 3.67
CA ASN A 139 -7.50 33.88 4.53
C ASN A 139 -7.78 35.30 3.99
N LYS A 140 -6.87 35.88 3.21
CA LYS A 140 -7.08 37.21 2.61
C LYS A 140 -8.16 37.23 1.53
N ILE A 141 -8.53 36.06 1.02
CA ILE A 141 -9.53 35.91 -0.05
C ILE A 141 -10.82 35.23 0.42
N GLU A 142 -11.04 35.18 1.74
CA GLU A 142 -12.21 34.52 2.33
C GLU A 142 -13.53 35.05 1.77
N SER A 143 -13.66 36.38 1.68
CA SER A 143 -14.87 37.04 1.16
C SER A 143 -15.14 36.71 -0.32
N GLN A 144 -14.07 36.57 -1.10
CA GLN A 144 -14.12 36.21 -2.52
C GLN A 144 -14.57 34.78 -2.71
N LEU A 145 -14.05 33.84 -1.91
CA LEU A 145 -14.46 32.44 -1.92
C LEU A 145 -15.94 32.29 -1.56
N SER A 146 -16.41 33.00 -0.53
CA SER A 146 -17.82 33.04 -0.14
C SER A 146 -18.71 33.64 -1.24
N ASN A 147 -18.26 34.71 -1.91
CA ASN A 147 -18.97 35.31 -3.03
C ASN A 147 -19.06 34.34 -4.23
N ILE A 148 -17.96 33.68 -4.60
CA ILE A 148 -17.95 32.68 -5.68
C ILE A 148 -18.97 31.59 -5.37
N PHE A 149 -18.95 31.02 -4.16
CA PHE A 149 -19.92 30.01 -3.73
C PHE A 149 -21.39 30.48 -3.88
N ARG A 150 -21.71 31.70 -3.42
CA ARG A 150 -23.08 32.21 -3.38
C ARG A 150 -23.62 32.69 -4.73
N ASN A 151 -22.75 33.00 -5.68
CA ASN A 151 -23.14 33.64 -6.94
C ASN A 151 -23.38 32.62 -8.07
N ASN A 152 -24.56 32.65 -8.68
CA ASN A 152 -24.98 31.73 -9.74
C ASN A 152 -24.29 31.98 -11.09
N LYS A 153 -23.50 33.05 -11.24
CA LYS A 153 -22.71 33.28 -12.45
C LYS A 153 -21.56 32.27 -12.61
N PHE A 154 -21.11 31.66 -11.51
CA PHE A 154 -20.04 30.67 -11.53
C PHE A 154 -20.60 29.25 -11.72
N SER A 155 -19.82 28.38 -12.37
CA SER A 155 -20.19 26.97 -12.54
C SER A 155 -20.32 26.27 -11.19
N ASN A 156 -21.13 25.20 -11.10
CA ASN A 156 -21.26 24.43 -9.86
C ASN A 156 -19.91 23.91 -9.35
N ARG A 157 -19.01 23.49 -10.25
CA ARG A 157 -17.68 23.01 -9.88
C ARG A 157 -16.81 24.12 -9.30
N ALA A 158 -16.82 25.31 -9.89
CA ALA A 158 -16.10 26.47 -9.34
C ALA A 158 -16.64 26.85 -7.94
N ARG A 159 -17.96 26.77 -7.76
CA ARG A 159 -18.63 27.02 -6.47
C ARG A 159 -18.30 25.96 -5.42
N GLU A 160 -18.33 24.68 -5.78
CA GLU A 160 -17.92 23.55 -4.94
C GLU A 160 -16.46 23.71 -4.49
N TYR A 161 -15.58 24.03 -5.43
CA TYR A 161 -14.17 24.23 -5.14
C TYR A 161 -13.95 25.43 -4.22
N ALA A 162 -14.54 26.59 -4.52
CA ALA A 162 -14.43 27.78 -3.69
C ALA A 162 -14.98 27.54 -2.27
N PHE A 163 -16.12 26.85 -2.15
CA PHE A 163 -16.73 26.52 -0.87
C PHE A 163 -15.86 25.59 -0.04
N SER A 164 -15.30 24.54 -0.66
CA SER A 164 -14.34 23.64 -0.01
C SER A 164 -13.11 24.40 0.49
N LYS A 165 -12.59 25.35 -0.30
CA LYS A 165 -11.44 26.19 0.09
C LYS A 165 -11.78 27.22 1.16
N TRP A 166 -13.02 27.71 1.20
CA TRP A 166 -13.50 28.57 2.27
C TRP A 166 -13.52 27.81 3.61
N TRP A 167 -13.98 26.56 3.63
CA TRP A 167 -13.89 25.70 4.81
C TRP A 167 -12.44 25.38 5.22
N GLU A 168 -11.47 25.37 4.30
CA GLU A 168 -10.05 25.17 4.67
C GLU A 168 -9.46 26.34 5.50
N ILE A 169 -10.03 27.55 5.45
CA ILE A 169 -9.52 28.74 6.16
C ILE A 169 -9.73 28.61 7.67
N ASP A 170 -10.97 28.39 8.08
CA ASP A 170 -11.36 28.06 9.45
C ASP A 170 -12.40 26.93 9.43
N PRO A 171 -11.94 25.66 9.44
CA PRO A 171 -12.85 24.52 9.31
C PRO A 171 -13.95 24.50 10.36
N LYS A 172 -13.65 24.81 11.61
CA LYS A 172 -14.65 24.75 12.68
C LYS A 172 -15.62 25.92 12.56
N GLY A 173 -15.11 27.14 12.41
CA GLY A 173 -15.94 28.34 12.31
C GLY A 173 -16.83 28.32 11.06
N ASN A 174 -16.27 27.97 9.91
CA ASN A 174 -16.98 28.06 8.62
C ASN A 174 -17.98 26.91 8.41
N ILE A 175 -17.70 25.70 8.94
CA ILE A 175 -18.71 24.63 8.97
C ILE A 175 -19.83 24.99 9.96
N GLN A 176 -19.50 25.52 11.15
CA GLN A 176 -20.53 25.97 12.10
C GLN A 176 -21.42 27.06 11.50
N ALA A 177 -20.82 28.07 10.85
CA ALA A 177 -21.57 29.11 10.17
C ALA A 177 -22.49 28.54 9.08
N THR A 178 -22.06 27.47 8.39
CA THR A 178 -22.92 26.77 7.41
C THR A 178 -24.10 26.08 8.08
N ILE A 179 -23.88 25.44 9.24
CA ILE A 179 -24.95 24.79 10.03
C ILE A 179 -25.96 25.84 10.50
N ASP A 180 -25.47 26.93 11.09
CA ASP A 180 -26.29 27.99 11.65
C ASP A 180 -27.16 28.66 10.55
N ASP A 181 -26.59 28.89 9.37
CA ASP A 181 -27.27 29.49 8.22
C ASP A 181 -28.03 28.49 7.34
N TYR A 182 -28.01 27.19 7.65
CA TYR A 182 -28.47 26.14 6.73
C TYR A 182 -29.92 26.33 6.29
N LYS A 183 -30.81 26.80 7.18
CA LYS A 183 -32.22 27.08 6.86
C LYS A 183 -32.41 28.09 5.72
N THR A 184 -31.50 29.06 5.62
CA THR A 184 -31.50 30.06 4.56
C THR A 184 -30.85 29.49 3.30
N LEU A 185 -29.70 28.82 3.45
CA LEU A 185 -28.94 28.25 2.33
C LEU A 185 -29.74 27.18 1.56
N LYS A 186 -30.51 26.35 2.26
CA LYS A 186 -31.30 25.27 1.65
C LYS A 186 -32.45 25.75 0.75
N GLN A 187 -32.85 27.02 0.85
CA GLN A 187 -33.87 27.60 -0.04
C GLN A 187 -33.39 27.63 -1.50
N ASN A 188 -32.08 27.66 -1.73
CA ASN A 188 -31.48 27.50 -3.04
C ASN A 188 -30.99 26.06 -3.22
N VAL A 189 -31.73 25.27 -4.00
CA VAL A 189 -31.46 23.84 -4.28
C VAL A 189 -30.06 23.61 -4.85
N GLN A 190 -29.49 24.56 -5.61
CA GLN A 190 -28.13 24.44 -6.13
C GLN A 190 -27.09 24.60 -5.02
N LEU A 191 -27.23 25.62 -4.16
CA LEU A 191 -26.35 25.84 -3.01
C LEU A 191 -26.38 24.65 -2.06
N GLU A 192 -27.57 24.13 -1.78
CA GLU A 192 -27.75 22.96 -0.93
C GLU A 192 -27.04 21.72 -1.49
N GLY A 193 -27.17 21.48 -2.80
CA GLY A 193 -26.49 20.38 -3.48
C GLY A 193 -24.96 20.50 -3.41
N ILE A 194 -24.44 21.72 -3.50
CA ILE A 194 -23.00 22.01 -3.35
C ILE A 194 -22.55 21.72 -1.92
N ILE A 195 -23.27 22.22 -0.91
CA ILE A 195 -22.98 21.96 0.51
C ILE A 195 -22.97 20.46 0.80
N ALA A 196 -24.01 19.74 0.36
CA ALA A 196 -24.10 18.30 0.55
C ALA A 196 -22.93 17.56 -0.11
N THR A 197 -22.57 17.94 -1.34
CA THR A 197 -21.45 17.34 -2.07
C THR A 197 -20.13 17.57 -1.33
N VAL A 198 -19.84 18.82 -0.95
CA VAL A 198 -18.59 19.14 -0.23
C VAL A 198 -18.55 18.43 1.12
N ALA A 199 -19.67 18.35 1.86
CA ALA A 199 -19.75 17.63 3.13
C ALA A 199 -19.34 16.14 3.01
N THR A 200 -19.55 15.49 1.86
CA THR A 200 -19.13 14.09 1.66
C THR A 200 -17.62 13.88 1.68
N TYR A 201 -16.82 14.92 1.36
CA TYR A 201 -15.36 14.84 1.33
C TYR A 201 -14.70 15.14 2.67
N TRP A 202 -15.44 15.71 3.61
CA TRP A 202 -14.93 16.13 4.91
C TRP A 202 -15.25 15.11 6.01
N LYS A 203 -14.39 15.08 7.04
CA LYS A 203 -14.50 14.21 8.23
C LYS A 203 -14.40 15.03 9.51
N GLY A 204 -15.11 14.60 10.56
CA GLY A 204 -15.10 15.24 11.88
C GLY A 204 -16.50 15.32 12.48
N SER A 205 -16.61 15.50 13.80
CA SER A 205 -17.91 15.53 14.49
C SER A 205 -18.85 16.60 13.94
N ILE A 206 -18.34 17.81 13.71
CA ILE A 206 -19.14 18.95 13.23
C ILE A 206 -19.69 18.74 11.81
N ILE A 207 -18.96 18.05 10.93
CA ILE A 207 -19.49 17.75 9.59
C ILE A 207 -20.52 16.62 9.65
N GLU A 208 -20.42 15.68 10.59
CA GLU A 208 -21.46 14.69 10.81
C GLU A 208 -22.76 15.33 11.32
N GLU A 209 -22.66 16.38 12.15
CA GLU A 209 -23.81 17.20 12.53
C GLU A 209 -24.46 17.87 11.31
N LEU A 210 -23.66 18.46 10.41
CA LEU A 210 -24.18 19.03 9.17
C LEU A 210 -24.81 17.97 8.25
N LYS A 211 -24.17 16.80 8.08
CA LYS A 211 -24.71 15.70 7.27
C LYS A 211 -26.07 15.24 7.82
N LYS A 212 -26.17 15.07 9.13
CA LYS A 212 -27.43 14.72 9.79
C LYS A 212 -28.49 15.79 9.60
N LEU A 213 -28.12 17.07 9.73
CA LEU A 213 -29.04 18.18 9.46
C LEU A 213 -29.57 18.16 8.01
N ILE A 214 -28.73 17.84 7.03
CA ILE A 214 -29.14 17.67 5.63
C ILE A 214 -30.09 16.46 5.47
N GLU A 215 -29.81 15.35 6.15
CA GLU A 215 -30.65 14.15 6.11
C GLU A 215 -32.04 14.37 6.70
N ASP A 216 -32.11 15.11 7.81
CA ASP A 216 -33.37 15.39 8.51
C ASP A 216 -34.16 16.48 7.76
N ASP A 217 -33.52 17.61 7.45
CA ASP A 217 -34.20 18.86 7.06
C ASP A 217 -33.95 19.31 5.61
N GLY A 218 -33.09 18.61 4.87
CA GLY A 218 -32.67 19.00 3.53
C GLY A 218 -33.63 18.64 2.39
N GLY A 219 -33.37 19.16 1.20
CA GLY A 219 -34.09 18.78 -0.02
C GLY A 219 -33.76 17.36 -0.49
N ILE A 220 -34.67 16.74 -1.26
CA ILE A 220 -34.54 15.35 -1.76
C ILE A 220 -33.17 15.09 -2.40
N LYS A 221 -32.70 16.02 -3.22
CA LYS A 221 -31.40 15.89 -3.92
C LYS A 221 -30.22 15.87 -2.95
N ALA A 222 -30.23 16.73 -1.93
CA ALA A 222 -29.17 16.80 -0.93
C ALA A 222 -29.14 15.55 -0.06
N LYS A 223 -30.31 15.06 0.38
CA LYS A 223 -30.44 13.78 1.10
C LYS A 223 -29.85 12.61 0.32
N LEU A 224 -30.20 12.51 -0.97
CA LEU A 224 -29.67 11.46 -1.85
C LEU A 224 -28.15 11.52 -2.02
N ILE A 225 -27.54 12.71 -2.01
CA ILE A 225 -26.07 12.85 -2.09
C ILE A 225 -25.42 12.25 -0.83
N ILE A 226 -25.92 12.61 0.35
CA ILE A 226 -25.38 12.09 1.62
C ILE A 226 -25.59 10.58 1.73
N GLN A 227 -26.79 10.09 1.40
CA GLN A 227 -27.11 8.66 1.46
C GLN A 227 -26.19 7.83 0.54
N ARG A 228 -26.02 8.24 -0.72
CA ARG A 228 -25.13 7.53 -1.66
C ARG A 228 -23.68 7.52 -1.21
N ALA A 229 -23.23 8.57 -0.52
CA ALA A 229 -21.89 8.61 0.03
C ALA A 229 -21.71 7.62 1.18
N LYS A 230 -22.71 7.48 2.06
CA LYS A 230 -22.72 6.49 3.15
C LYS A 230 -22.72 5.06 2.60
N GLU A 231 -23.60 4.74 1.65
CA GLU A 231 -23.67 3.42 1.00
C GLU A 231 -22.32 3.02 0.37
N LYS A 232 -21.67 3.94 -0.36
CA LYS A 232 -20.33 3.69 -0.92
C LYS A 232 -19.25 3.45 0.13
N GLU A 233 -19.33 4.15 1.28
CA GLU A 233 -18.36 3.96 2.36
C GLU A 233 -18.56 2.60 3.05
N GLU A 234 -19.80 2.17 3.24
CA GLU A 234 -20.15 0.85 3.78
C GLU A 234 -19.69 -0.28 2.86
N GLU A 235 -19.96 -0.18 1.55
CA GLU A 235 -19.48 -1.16 0.56
C GLU A 235 -17.95 -1.29 0.57
N LYS A 236 -17.24 -0.16 0.67
CA LYS A 236 -15.78 -0.16 0.72
C LYS A 236 -15.26 -0.83 2.00
N LYS A 237 -15.85 -0.52 3.16
CA LYS A 237 -15.50 -1.16 4.44
C LYS A 237 -15.77 -2.66 4.41
N GLN A 238 -16.87 -3.08 3.80
CA GLN A 238 -17.21 -4.50 3.66
C GLN A 238 -16.16 -5.22 2.81
N LYS A 239 -15.80 -4.68 1.64
CA LYS A 239 -14.75 -5.25 0.78
C LYS A 239 -13.41 -5.36 1.49
N GLU A 240 -12.97 -4.30 2.18
CA GLU A 240 -11.71 -4.30 2.95
C GLU A 240 -11.74 -5.34 4.09
N SER A 241 -12.90 -5.53 4.73
CA SER A 241 -13.07 -6.56 5.76
C SER A 241 -12.98 -7.96 5.18
N ASP A 242 -13.66 -8.22 4.06
CA ASP A 242 -13.66 -9.52 3.39
C ASP A 242 -12.25 -9.89 2.88
N GLU A 243 -11.52 -8.93 2.31
CA GLU A 243 -10.11 -9.10 1.91
C GLU A 243 -9.22 -9.44 3.11
N LYS A 244 -9.36 -8.72 4.24
CA LYS A 244 -8.61 -9.02 5.46
C LYS A 244 -8.90 -10.42 5.99
N GLN A 245 -10.16 -10.85 6.00
CA GLN A 245 -10.53 -12.19 6.44
C GLN A 245 -9.95 -13.27 5.53
N GLN A 246 -9.94 -13.07 4.21
CA GLN A 246 -9.31 -14.00 3.28
C GLN A 246 -7.79 -14.10 3.50
N VAL A 247 -7.12 -12.97 3.73
CA VAL A 247 -5.68 -12.95 4.05
C VAL A 247 -5.39 -13.72 5.33
N ILE A 248 -6.18 -13.52 6.39
CA ILE A 248 -6.03 -14.25 7.66
C ILE A 248 -6.24 -15.76 7.45
N LYS A 249 -7.31 -16.15 6.76
CA LYS A 249 -7.59 -17.57 6.45
C LYS A 249 -6.44 -18.23 5.68
N LYS A 250 -5.86 -17.52 4.71
CA LYS A 250 -4.69 -18.02 3.96
C LYS A 250 -3.45 -18.10 4.85
N GLN A 251 -3.24 -17.12 5.72
CA GLN A 251 -2.08 -17.06 6.60
C GLN A 251 -2.09 -18.16 7.67
N TYR A 252 -3.25 -18.57 8.17
CA TYR A 252 -3.40 -19.58 9.22
C TYR A 252 -4.08 -20.87 8.72
N SER A 253 -3.86 -21.25 7.46
CA SER A 253 -4.54 -22.41 6.87
C SER A 253 -4.13 -23.75 7.49
N ASN A 254 -3.08 -23.77 8.31
CA ASN A 254 -2.61 -24.97 9.03
C ASN A 254 -3.24 -25.13 10.43
N ALA A 255 -4.06 -24.19 10.91
CA ALA A 255 -4.56 -24.17 12.28
C ALA A 255 -5.22 -25.49 12.72
N ASP A 256 -6.22 -25.96 11.96
CA ASP A 256 -6.94 -27.21 12.25
C ASP A 256 -6.03 -28.44 12.28
N LEU A 257 -4.96 -28.43 11.46
CA LEU A 257 -4.02 -29.54 11.40
C LEU A 257 -3.08 -29.54 12.61
N ILE A 258 -2.64 -28.37 13.07
CA ILE A 258 -1.84 -28.23 14.29
C ILE A 258 -2.65 -28.58 15.53
N GLU A 259 -3.93 -28.22 15.58
CA GLU A 259 -4.83 -28.64 16.66
C GLU A 259 -4.90 -30.17 16.75
N LYS A 260 -5.13 -30.86 15.62
CA LYS A 260 -5.11 -32.33 15.56
C LYS A 260 -3.78 -32.93 16.01
N ILE A 261 -2.66 -32.37 15.57
CA ILE A 261 -1.32 -32.81 15.99
C ILE A 261 -1.14 -32.64 17.51
N SER A 262 -1.61 -31.52 18.07
CA SER A 262 -1.56 -31.27 19.51
C SER A 262 -2.35 -32.31 20.29
N GLU A 263 -3.59 -32.58 19.87
CA GLU A 263 -4.44 -33.62 20.50
C GLU A 263 -3.81 -35.02 20.42
N LEU A 264 -3.19 -35.36 19.29
CA LEU A 264 -2.54 -36.67 19.14
C LEU A 264 -1.35 -36.81 20.10
N ARG A 265 -0.53 -35.75 20.25
CA ARG A 265 0.60 -35.75 21.21
C ARG A 265 0.11 -35.88 22.65
N GLU A 266 -0.98 -35.21 23.00
CA GLU A 266 -1.62 -35.32 24.31
C GLU A 266 -2.13 -36.75 24.57
N LYS A 267 -2.90 -37.32 23.64
CA LYS A 267 -3.38 -38.71 23.73
C LYS A 267 -2.24 -39.74 23.85
N ILE A 268 -1.14 -39.54 23.13
CA ILE A 268 0.05 -40.40 23.26
C ILE A 268 0.67 -40.25 24.66
N ASN A 269 0.80 -39.02 25.14
CA ASN A 269 1.35 -38.74 26.47
C ASN A 269 0.50 -39.34 27.59
N ASP A 270 -0.82 -39.23 27.51
CA ASP A 270 -1.73 -39.79 28.51
C ASP A 270 -1.65 -41.32 28.54
N ASN A 271 -1.63 -41.95 27.37
CA ASN A 271 -1.45 -43.40 27.25
C ASN A 271 -0.10 -43.87 27.80
N THR A 272 0.98 -43.13 27.53
CA THR A 272 2.33 -43.54 27.91
C THR A 272 2.63 -43.28 29.38
N GLN A 273 2.07 -42.20 29.95
CA GLN A 273 2.18 -41.91 31.38
C GLN A 273 1.39 -42.91 32.23
N SER A 274 0.21 -43.35 31.76
CA SER A 274 -0.62 -44.33 32.47
C SER A 274 -0.17 -45.78 32.28
N ASN A 275 0.62 -46.07 31.24
CA ASN A 275 1.16 -47.40 31.00
C ASN A 275 2.33 -47.68 31.97
N THR A 276 2.18 -48.72 32.79
CA THR A 276 3.15 -49.16 33.80
C THR A 276 4.54 -49.52 33.24
N ASP A 277 4.63 -49.91 31.97
CA ASP A 277 5.90 -50.24 31.32
C ASP A 277 6.70 -49.00 30.89
N ILE A 278 6.03 -47.85 30.76
CA ILE A 278 6.61 -46.58 30.31
C ILE A 278 6.64 -45.57 31.46
N GLY A 279 5.48 -45.15 31.98
CA GLY A 279 5.37 -44.33 33.19
C GLY A 279 5.74 -42.84 33.05
N PHE A 280 5.91 -42.33 31.83
CA PHE A 280 6.23 -40.92 31.59
C PHE A 280 5.68 -40.44 30.23
N LYS A 281 5.61 -39.11 30.05
CA LYS A 281 5.22 -38.46 28.79
C LYS A 281 6.34 -38.52 27.76
N ILE A 282 6.08 -39.08 26.58
CA ILE A 282 7.06 -39.15 25.47
C ILE A 282 7.37 -37.76 24.90
N PHE A 283 6.34 -36.97 24.65
CA PHE A 283 6.45 -35.66 24.02
C PHE A 283 6.41 -34.54 25.06
N LEU A 284 7.46 -33.73 25.13
CA LEU A 284 7.49 -32.59 26.04
C LEU A 284 6.68 -31.40 25.48
N PRO A 285 6.13 -30.52 26.34
CA PRO A 285 5.53 -29.26 25.90
C PRO A 285 6.52 -28.50 25.01
N ASN A 286 6.05 -28.03 23.85
CA ASN A 286 6.90 -27.33 22.89
C ASN A 286 6.13 -26.18 22.22
N GLU A 287 6.49 -24.95 22.55
CA GLU A 287 5.89 -23.73 21.98
C GLU A 287 6.11 -23.62 20.47
N SER A 288 7.17 -24.25 19.94
CA SER A 288 7.45 -24.28 18.50
C SER A 288 6.32 -24.92 17.69
N LEU A 289 5.44 -25.72 18.31
CA LEU A 289 4.24 -26.24 17.67
C LEU A 289 3.28 -25.12 17.23
N PHE A 290 3.13 -24.06 18.02
CA PHE A 290 2.27 -22.92 17.67
C PHE A 290 2.86 -22.07 16.55
N LEU A 291 4.18 -22.11 16.34
CA LEU A 291 4.81 -21.43 15.21
C LEU A 291 4.41 -22.04 13.86
N GLN A 292 3.92 -23.30 13.86
CA GLN A 292 3.46 -23.99 12.66
C GLN A 292 2.02 -23.62 12.25
N LEU A 293 1.29 -22.86 13.08
CA LEU A 293 -0.07 -22.38 12.76
C LEU A 293 -0.07 -21.52 11.49
N LYS A 294 1.01 -20.78 11.25
CA LYS A 294 1.18 -19.93 10.08
C LYS A 294 1.67 -20.75 8.89
N THR A 295 0.95 -20.65 7.78
CA THR A 295 1.33 -21.27 6.51
C THR A 295 2.55 -20.54 5.94
N ALA A 296 3.54 -21.32 5.50
CA ALA A 296 4.76 -20.77 4.94
C ALA A 296 4.51 -20.48 3.47
N ASN A 297 4.36 -19.21 3.10
CA ASN A 297 4.02 -18.82 1.73
C ASN A 297 5.26 -18.40 0.91
N ASP A 298 6.45 -18.49 1.50
CA ASP A 298 7.73 -18.16 0.89
C ASP A 298 8.83 -19.10 1.41
N ASP A 299 9.94 -19.18 0.68
CA ASP A 299 11.08 -20.04 0.99
C ASP A 299 11.66 -19.78 2.40
N ALA A 300 11.82 -18.51 2.78
CA ALA A 300 12.40 -18.16 4.07
C ALA A 300 11.49 -18.56 5.25
N THR A 301 10.17 -18.42 5.09
CA THR A 301 9.22 -18.88 6.10
C THR A 301 9.14 -20.41 6.15
N LEU A 302 9.28 -21.10 5.01
CA LEU A 302 9.32 -22.57 4.98
C LEU A 302 10.56 -23.12 5.68
N ILE A 303 11.74 -22.52 5.46
CA ILE A 303 12.99 -22.88 6.13
C ILE A 303 12.81 -22.82 7.65
N LYS A 304 12.30 -21.68 8.16
CA LYS A 304 12.02 -21.50 9.59
C LYS A 304 11.01 -22.52 10.11
N ALA A 305 9.93 -22.76 9.37
CA ALA A 305 8.93 -23.76 9.72
C ALA A 305 9.55 -25.16 9.83
N CYS A 306 10.41 -25.55 8.89
CA CYS A 306 11.10 -26.84 8.88
C CYS A 306 12.11 -26.98 10.04
N ILE A 307 12.83 -25.91 10.40
CA ILE A 307 13.72 -25.90 11.58
C ILE A 307 12.90 -26.16 12.85
N SER A 308 11.80 -25.43 13.04
CA SER A 308 10.89 -25.63 14.18
C SER A 308 10.22 -27.00 14.15
N MET A 309 9.84 -27.53 12.99
CA MET A 309 9.29 -28.88 12.85
C MET A 309 10.28 -29.96 13.31
N ARG A 310 11.55 -29.81 12.94
CA ARG A 310 12.62 -30.70 13.39
C ARG A 310 12.77 -30.66 14.91
N GLU A 311 12.73 -29.47 15.51
CA GLU A 311 12.74 -29.32 16.96
C GLU A 311 11.55 -30.02 17.62
N ILE A 312 10.33 -29.85 17.08
CA ILE A 312 9.11 -30.52 17.58
C ILE A 312 9.26 -32.04 17.54
N ILE A 313 9.78 -32.60 16.45
CA ILE A 313 9.97 -34.04 16.28
C ILE A 313 11.06 -34.57 17.23
N GLN A 314 12.11 -33.79 17.48
CA GLN A 314 13.27 -34.21 18.25
C GLN A 314 13.15 -33.95 19.76
N ASN A 315 12.26 -33.05 20.17
CA ASN A 315 11.99 -32.70 21.57
C ASN A 315 11.19 -33.82 22.27
N LEU A 316 11.90 -34.91 22.55
CA LEU A 316 11.42 -36.11 23.20
C LEU A 316 12.02 -36.23 24.60
N ASN A 317 11.31 -36.91 25.50
CA ASN A 317 11.75 -37.11 26.87
C ASN A 317 13.07 -37.89 26.96
N GLU A 318 13.99 -37.41 27.81
CA GLU A 318 15.31 -38.00 27.99
C GLU A 318 15.28 -39.42 28.58
N GLU A 319 14.21 -39.76 29.32
CA GLU A 319 13.98 -41.09 29.89
C GLU A 319 13.95 -42.21 28.81
N LEU A 320 13.66 -41.86 27.54
CA LEU A 320 13.76 -42.79 26.41
C LEU A 320 15.18 -43.35 26.21
N GLY A 321 16.21 -42.68 26.74
CA GLY A 321 17.58 -43.22 26.73
C GLY A 321 17.78 -44.43 27.65
N LYS A 322 16.88 -44.69 28.60
CA LYS A 322 16.98 -45.79 29.58
C LYS A 322 16.37 -47.10 29.06
N HIS A 323 16.71 -47.49 27.84
CA HIS A 323 16.15 -48.67 27.18
C HIS A 323 16.83 -50.00 27.58
N ASN A 324 17.93 -49.97 28.34
CA ASN A 324 18.63 -51.14 28.90
C ASN A 324 19.05 -52.23 27.88
N LEU A 325 19.22 -51.87 26.62
CA LEU A 325 19.71 -52.78 25.57
C LEU A 325 21.23 -52.72 25.51
N THR A 326 21.87 -53.86 25.30
CA THR A 326 23.32 -53.96 25.07
C THR A 326 23.70 -53.45 23.67
N ASN A 327 24.96 -53.03 23.48
CA ASN A 327 25.44 -52.58 22.16
C ASN A 327 25.28 -53.64 21.07
N GLU A 328 25.41 -54.93 21.41
CA GLU A 328 25.18 -56.04 20.49
C GLU A 328 23.70 -56.13 20.05
N GLU A 329 22.75 -55.94 20.97
CA GLU A 329 21.32 -55.91 20.65
C GLU A 329 20.95 -54.68 19.83
N ILE A 330 21.53 -53.52 20.14
CA ILE A 330 21.31 -52.30 19.37
C ILE A 330 21.82 -52.47 17.94
N LYS A 331 23.01 -53.04 17.73
CA LYS A 331 23.55 -53.32 16.39
C LYS A 331 22.70 -54.33 15.61
N LYS A 332 22.00 -55.26 16.28
CA LYS A 332 21.02 -56.14 15.60
C LYS A 332 19.79 -55.37 15.14
N LEU A 333 19.32 -54.40 15.93
CA LEU A 333 18.13 -53.60 15.63
C LEU A 333 18.40 -52.44 14.66
N LEU A 334 19.63 -51.90 14.66
CA LEU A 334 20.08 -50.78 13.85
C LEU A 334 21.47 -51.08 13.23
N PRO A 335 21.57 -52.06 12.31
CA PRO A 335 22.85 -52.59 11.81
C PRO A 335 23.70 -51.58 11.04
N ASN A 336 23.08 -50.53 10.50
CA ASN A 336 23.74 -49.51 9.68
C ASN A 336 23.90 -48.17 10.40
N THR A 337 23.73 -48.13 11.72
CA THR A 337 23.83 -46.90 12.53
C THR A 337 25.15 -46.89 13.29
N ALA A 338 25.89 -45.78 13.23
CA ALA A 338 27.12 -45.59 14.00
C ALA A 338 26.81 -45.55 15.51
N GLU A 339 27.75 -45.98 16.36
CA GLU A 339 27.51 -46.05 17.82
C GLU A 339 27.19 -44.68 18.44
N GLU A 340 27.81 -43.62 17.93
CA GLU A 340 27.54 -42.22 18.30
C GLU A 340 26.09 -41.78 18.02
N ASP A 341 25.40 -42.46 17.11
CA ASP A 341 24.04 -42.13 16.70
C ASP A 341 22.96 -42.88 17.48
N PHE A 342 23.32 -43.89 18.27
CA PHE A 342 22.35 -44.67 19.07
C PHE A 342 21.55 -43.77 20.01
N ASN A 343 22.19 -42.73 20.55
CA ASN A 343 21.60 -41.80 21.50
C ASN A 343 20.89 -40.59 20.85
N LYS A 344 20.73 -40.55 19.53
CA LYS A 344 19.92 -39.52 18.85
C LYS A 344 18.42 -39.73 19.14
N SER A 345 17.64 -38.66 19.17
CA SER A 345 16.25 -38.63 19.68
C SER A 345 15.33 -39.75 19.13
N LEU A 346 15.18 -39.85 17.80
CA LEU A 346 14.32 -40.87 17.19
C LEU A 346 14.89 -42.31 17.31
N ASN A 347 16.19 -42.45 17.55
CA ASN A 347 16.80 -43.75 17.84
C ASN A 347 16.50 -44.17 19.27
N LYS A 348 16.60 -43.25 20.25
CA LYS A 348 16.17 -43.48 21.63
C LYS A 348 14.71 -43.94 21.68
N LEU A 349 13.81 -43.24 20.98
CA LEU A 349 12.39 -43.63 20.91
C LEU A 349 12.22 -45.06 20.36
N PHE A 350 12.86 -45.38 19.24
CA PHE A 350 12.77 -46.71 18.63
C PHE A 350 13.31 -47.81 19.56
N LEU A 351 14.51 -47.61 20.11
CA LEU A 351 15.16 -48.59 20.98
C LEU A 351 14.36 -48.81 22.27
N PHE A 352 13.86 -47.73 22.88
CA PHE A 352 13.01 -47.81 24.07
C PHE A 352 11.74 -48.60 23.80
N LEU A 353 10.98 -48.25 22.76
CA LEU A 353 9.74 -48.95 22.42
C LEU A 353 9.99 -50.42 22.05
N LYS A 354 11.11 -50.74 21.36
CA LYS A 354 11.52 -52.13 21.11
C LYS A 354 11.88 -52.90 22.38
N SER A 355 12.59 -52.28 23.32
CA SER A 355 12.91 -52.90 24.62
C SER A 355 11.65 -53.28 25.41
N LYS A 356 10.57 -52.52 25.21
CA LYS A 356 9.24 -52.75 25.79
C LYS A 356 8.33 -53.63 24.91
N LYS A 357 8.88 -54.24 23.86
CA LYS A 357 8.19 -55.17 22.95
C LYS A 357 7.02 -54.56 22.15
N PHE A 358 6.97 -53.25 21.96
CA PHE A 358 5.98 -52.63 21.07
C PHE A 358 6.28 -52.92 19.59
N THR A 359 5.21 -53.08 18.81
CA THR A 359 5.28 -53.35 17.37
C THR A 359 5.48 -52.05 16.57
N ILE A 360 6.71 -51.59 16.53
CA ILE A 360 7.11 -50.40 15.76
C ILE A 360 7.96 -50.78 14.53
N ASP A 361 7.84 -50.00 13.45
CA ASP A 361 8.68 -50.16 12.27
C ASP A 361 10.02 -49.38 12.38
N PRO A 362 11.06 -49.76 11.62
CA PRO A 362 12.37 -49.10 11.67
C PRO A 362 12.40 -47.63 11.22
N THR A 363 11.33 -47.09 10.62
CA THR A 363 11.24 -45.67 10.21
C THR A 363 10.51 -44.77 11.25
N ILE A 364 9.99 -45.39 12.32
CA ILE A 364 8.98 -44.87 13.27
C ILE A 364 7.84 -44.15 12.54
N PHE A 365 7.09 -44.94 11.77
CA PHE A 365 5.90 -44.58 11.02
C PHE A 365 6.08 -43.35 10.12
N GLY A 366 7.29 -43.15 9.60
CA GLY A 366 7.64 -42.00 8.76
C GLY A 366 8.29 -40.81 9.50
N LEU A 367 8.38 -40.80 10.84
CA LEU A 367 9.03 -39.70 11.58
C LEU A 367 10.49 -39.50 11.17
N ARG A 368 11.24 -40.58 10.91
CA ARG A 368 12.64 -40.47 10.45
C ARG A 368 12.73 -39.79 9.08
N LYS A 369 11.82 -40.13 8.16
CA LYS A 369 11.75 -39.55 6.81
C LYS A 369 11.38 -38.07 6.88
N LEU A 370 10.37 -37.73 7.69
CA LEU A 370 9.96 -36.34 7.91
C LEU A 370 11.09 -35.51 8.53
N ASN A 371 11.74 -36.02 9.58
CA ASN A 371 12.86 -35.35 10.24
C ASN A 371 14.03 -35.09 9.28
N GLN A 372 14.30 -36.02 8.35
CA GLN A 372 15.30 -35.84 7.32
C GLN A 372 14.89 -34.77 6.30
N LEU A 373 13.64 -34.80 5.82
CA LEU A 373 13.11 -33.79 4.89
C LEU A 373 13.13 -32.38 5.51
N ALA A 374 12.63 -32.24 6.74
CA ALA A 374 12.66 -30.98 7.48
C ALA A 374 14.11 -30.50 7.73
N GLY A 375 15.03 -31.43 7.99
CA GLY A 375 16.46 -31.12 8.11
C GLY A 375 17.07 -30.58 6.81
N LEU A 376 16.80 -31.22 5.68
CA LEU A 376 17.32 -30.80 4.36
C LEU A 376 16.72 -29.48 3.90
N LEU A 377 15.40 -29.30 4.07
CA LEU A 377 14.72 -28.04 3.78
C LEU A 377 15.18 -26.91 4.70
N GLY A 378 15.36 -27.19 5.99
CA GLY A 378 15.80 -26.20 6.98
C GLY A 378 17.28 -25.82 6.91
N ALA A 379 18.14 -26.64 6.31
CA ALA A 379 19.59 -26.42 6.29
C ALA A 379 20.08 -25.59 5.09
N HIS A 380 19.21 -25.24 4.14
CA HIS A 380 19.57 -24.84 2.77
C HIS A 380 20.83 -23.94 2.60
N PRO A 381 21.85 -24.45 1.88
CA PRO A 381 22.42 -23.77 0.73
C PRO A 381 22.07 -24.57 -0.53
N ARG A 382 22.06 -23.93 -1.69
CA ARG A 382 21.66 -24.52 -2.99
C ARG A 382 22.52 -25.72 -3.47
N SER A 383 23.47 -26.22 -2.67
CA SER A 383 24.45 -27.25 -3.01
C SER A 383 23.96 -28.71 -2.85
N GLU A 384 22.87 -28.98 -2.11
CA GLU A 384 22.33 -30.35 -1.93
C GLU A 384 21.01 -30.60 -2.67
N LYS A 385 20.72 -29.79 -3.71
CA LYS A 385 19.44 -29.78 -4.42
C LYS A 385 19.04 -31.17 -4.96
N ASP A 386 19.99 -31.95 -5.47
CA ASP A 386 19.69 -33.25 -6.07
C ASP A 386 19.25 -34.30 -5.03
N SER A 387 19.87 -34.31 -3.84
CA SER A 387 19.51 -35.22 -2.75
C SER A 387 18.14 -34.87 -2.14
N LEU A 388 17.87 -33.57 -1.97
CA LEU A 388 16.57 -33.07 -1.51
C LEU A 388 15.46 -33.43 -2.51
N MET A 389 15.68 -33.16 -3.80
CA MET A 389 14.70 -33.42 -4.85
C MET A 389 14.34 -34.90 -4.95
N GLN A 390 15.33 -35.80 -4.85
CA GLN A 390 15.08 -37.24 -4.83
C GLN A 390 14.20 -37.64 -3.64
N LYS A 391 14.51 -37.17 -2.43
CA LYS A 391 13.74 -37.50 -1.22
C LYS A 391 12.34 -36.93 -1.22
N LEU A 392 12.15 -35.75 -1.80
CA LEU A 392 10.83 -35.15 -2.02
C LEU A 392 10.03 -35.95 -3.06
N ALA A 393 10.67 -36.46 -4.11
CA ALA A 393 10.01 -37.31 -5.10
C ALA A 393 9.50 -38.62 -4.48
N ASP A 394 10.29 -39.22 -3.57
CA ASP A 394 9.90 -40.45 -2.84
C ASP A 394 8.66 -40.28 -1.94
N VAL A 395 8.18 -39.06 -1.73
CA VAL A 395 6.94 -38.74 -0.98
C VAL A 395 5.94 -37.94 -1.80
N ASN A 396 6.13 -37.83 -3.12
CA ASN A 396 5.30 -37.06 -4.03
C ASN A 396 5.19 -35.56 -3.68
N LEU A 397 6.22 -34.97 -3.07
CA LEU A 397 6.27 -33.55 -2.71
C LEU A 397 7.19 -32.71 -3.61
N ALA A 398 7.95 -33.35 -4.51
CA ALA A 398 8.88 -32.67 -5.43
C ALA A 398 8.20 -31.60 -6.29
N LYS A 399 6.95 -31.85 -6.72
CA LYS A 399 6.17 -30.92 -7.54
C LYS A 399 5.96 -29.57 -6.83
N PHE A 400 5.51 -29.60 -5.57
CA PHE A 400 5.25 -28.37 -4.80
C PHE A 400 6.52 -27.54 -4.58
N TYR A 401 7.65 -28.22 -4.38
CA TYR A 401 8.95 -27.55 -4.27
C TYR A 401 9.39 -26.89 -5.60
N GLN A 402 9.18 -27.57 -6.73
CA GLN A 402 9.53 -27.04 -8.06
C GLN A 402 8.64 -25.88 -8.52
N GLU A 403 7.35 -25.93 -8.16
CA GLU A 403 6.37 -24.91 -8.48
C GLU A 403 6.37 -23.75 -7.46
N GLU A 404 7.28 -23.77 -6.49
CA GLU A 404 7.36 -22.79 -5.40
C GLU A 404 6.06 -22.67 -4.59
N ASP A 405 5.27 -23.76 -4.53
CA ASP A 405 4.07 -23.87 -3.69
C ASP A 405 4.46 -24.24 -2.25
N TRP A 406 5.14 -23.30 -1.60
CA TRP A 406 5.65 -23.45 -0.24
C TRP A 406 4.55 -23.75 0.79
N GLY A 407 3.37 -23.18 0.58
CA GLY A 407 2.23 -23.34 1.48
C GLY A 407 1.73 -24.77 1.47
N ARG A 408 1.55 -25.34 0.27
CA ARG A 408 1.13 -26.74 0.14
C ARG A 408 2.21 -27.71 0.58
N LEU A 409 3.48 -27.41 0.28
CA LEU A 409 4.61 -28.21 0.75
C LEU A 409 4.65 -28.26 2.29
N HIS A 410 4.54 -27.11 2.96
CA HIS A 410 4.48 -27.03 4.42
C HIS A 410 3.31 -27.84 4.99
N GLN A 411 2.11 -27.66 4.44
CA GLN A 411 0.93 -28.40 4.88
C GLN A 411 1.12 -29.92 4.75
N CYS A 412 1.67 -30.40 3.64
CA CYS A 412 1.91 -31.83 3.45
C CYS A 412 2.95 -32.40 4.42
N LEU A 413 3.96 -31.64 4.82
CA LEU A 413 4.92 -32.06 5.85
C LEU A 413 4.22 -32.21 7.22
N LEU A 414 3.32 -31.29 7.56
CA LEU A 414 2.50 -31.40 8.77
C LEU A 414 1.54 -32.60 8.71
N GLU A 415 0.92 -32.86 7.56
CA GLU A 415 0.06 -34.04 7.36
C GLU A 415 0.86 -35.34 7.51
N MET A 416 2.12 -35.37 7.07
CA MET A 416 3.01 -36.50 7.34
C MET A 416 3.25 -36.68 8.84
N TYR A 417 3.44 -35.59 9.59
CA TYR A 417 3.64 -35.67 11.03
C TYR A 417 2.41 -36.21 11.76
N GLU A 418 1.23 -35.68 11.43
CA GLU A 418 -0.06 -36.13 11.95
C GLU A 418 -0.23 -37.64 11.73
N LYS A 419 -0.01 -38.12 10.49
CA LYS A 419 -0.11 -39.56 10.16
C LYS A 419 0.86 -40.41 10.98
N SER A 420 2.10 -39.97 11.14
CA SER A 420 3.09 -40.68 11.96
C SER A 420 2.68 -40.77 13.42
N LEU A 421 2.12 -39.69 13.99
CA LEU A 421 1.61 -39.68 15.37
C LEU A 421 0.38 -40.60 15.52
N SER A 422 -0.55 -40.56 14.57
CA SER A 422 -1.74 -41.43 14.55
C SER A 422 -1.35 -42.92 14.53
N ALA A 423 -0.36 -43.29 13.74
CA ALA A 423 0.17 -44.66 13.69
C ALA A 423 0.90 -45.04 15.00
N LEU A 424 1.69 -44.14 15.56
CA LEU A 424 2.35 -44.35 16.85
C LEU A 424 1.33 -44.58 17.98
N LEU A 425 0.29 -43.75 18.06
CA LEU A 425 -0.79 -43.90 19.04
C LEU A 425 -1.48 -45.26 18.92
N SER A 426 -1.70 -45.72 17.69
CA SER A 426 -2.32 -47.03 17.43
C SER A 426 -1.43 -48.18 17.91
N SER A 427 -0.12 -48.11 17.66
CA SER A 427 0.86 -49.10 18.12
C SER A 427 1.03 -49.14 19.64
N LEU A 428 0.73 -48.05 20.35
CA LEU A 428 0.81 -47.99 21.81
C LEU A 428 -0.44 -48.56 22.51
N LYS A 429 -1.52 -48.78 21.76
CA LYS A 429 -2.79 -49.37 22.26
C LYS A 429 -2.88 -50.88 22.04
N SER A 430 -2.09 -51.42 21.09
CA SER A 430 -1.94 -52.85 20.82
C SER A 430 -0.96 -53.48 21.77
#